data_AF-A0A7S1SCC8-F1
#
_entry.id   AF-A0A7S1SCC8-F1
#
_cell.length_a   1.000
_cell.length_b   1.000
_cell.length_c   1.000
_cell.angle_alpha   90.00
_cell.angle_beta   90.00
_cell.angle_gamma   90.00
#
_symmetry.space_group_name_H-M   'P 1'
#
loop_
_entity.id
_entity.type
_entity.pdbx_description
1 polymer ?
#
loop_
_entity_poly.entity_id
_entity_poly.type
_entity_poly.pdbx_seq_one_letter_code
_entity_poly.pdbx_strand_id
1 'polypeptide(L)'
;MGCGGSVAKKAITEQLQASERELEEQKRRLEEKDAQIATVRKCLSEHAVGSQQEAAAQAESVSNIRELRSELEARHAEHSHELERQRVELSEMHERELRMALQEREALLNERMDQRAALAMQDAQSQREALEQSHQALVRHLREAAEAEAARHRAEAESTEYEIHRLREQYAPLRREHDEAAAALHEARETLRSEQVERSSSAGRASSLERRLVEAQDEHSRAEQRYSDLEKLIKAQMRDLQGELQARTQELHQRNGVLQQRDHELSEVNSQLADLQGLFDEVNHQLQSECFRIEKLQDTVAVCAKQSKELEQLQGMLEDSHIMLAQVTNALEEERAERIRTAGLLEHEQQRTQLLLDVLKHFKEKLQGLTPQMLLSRLGCIDPKAAALLASSGTPQGNPAANSTAPAVGSSSLPPCPPVPGAPGREAIKPHAAHYIGSPRHADGWPPSARGGGSDCAASTAVPDTCSYAAWGVAHSAASARTSSPEQSPAALRPSPRGFPPRSYGVGPTAMRGDEHHAWAGMMEHHGAAGGGMAQTPWP
;
A
#
# COMPACT_ATOMS: atom_id res chain seq x y z
N MET A 1 134.01 -86.26 -16.37
CA MET A 1 133.13 -87.20 -17.10
C MET A 1 132.25 -87.92 -16.09
N GLY A 2 130.99 -88.24 -16.43
CA GLY A 2 130.15 -89.15 -15.62
C GLY A 2 128.92 -88.51 -14.94
N CYS A 3 127.79 -88.60 -15.63
CA CYS A 3 126.38 -88.71 -15.21
C CYS A 3 125.98 -88.55 -13.72
N GLY A 4 124.87 -87.90 -13.33
CA GLY A 4 123.81 -87.24 -14.10
C GLY A 4 122.42 -87.88 -13.96
N GLY A 5 121.58 -87.31 -13.07
CA GLY A 5 120.10 -87.33 -13.14
C GLY A 5 119.33 -88.62 -12.78
N SER A 6 118.59 -88.59 -11.66
CA SER A 6 117.36 -89.43 -11.51
C SER A 6 116.36 -89.08 -10.38
N VAL A 7 116.64 -88.10 -9.51
CA VAL A 7 115.76 -87.81 -8.34
C VAL A 7 114.91 -86.54 -8.50
N ALA A 8 115.42 -85.51 -9.17
CA ALA A 8 114.67 -84.25 -9.39
C ALA A 8 113.45 -84.41 -10.33
N LYS A 9 113.47 -85.39 -11.24
CA LYS A 9 112.37 -85.58 -12.21
C LYS A 9 111.07 -86.00 -11.54
N LYS A 10 111.14 -86.80 -10.46
CA LYS A 10 109.96 -87.34 -9.77
C LYS A 10 109.22 -86.27 -8.95
N ALA A 11 109.97 -85.45 -8.22
CA ALA A 11 109.43 -84.29 -7.51
C ALA A 11 108.79 -83.28 -8.48
N ILE A 12 109.43 -82.99 -9.62
CA ILE A 12 108.85 -82.09 -10.63
C ILE A 12 107.59 -82.70 -11.24
N THR A 13 107.53 -84.01 -11.55
CA THR A 13 106.29 -84.63 -12.07
C THR A 13 105.16 -84.69 -11.05
N GLU A 14 105.46 -84.90 -9.77
CA GLU A 14 104.45 -84.89 -8.70
C GLU A 14 103.94 -83.46 -8.43
N GLN A 15 104.82 -82.45 -8.49
CA GLN A 15 104.44 -81.05 -8.36
C GLN A 15 103.67 -80.54 -9.58
N LEU A 16 104.00 -81.04 -10.79
CA LEU A 16 103.24 -80.73 -12.01
C LEU A 16 101.85 -81.39 -11.96
N GLN A 17 101.74 -82.67 -11.60
CA GLN A 17 100.44 -83.33 -11.41
C GLN A 17 99.61 -82.74 -10.26
N ALA A 18 100.24 -82.25 -9.19
CA ALA A 18 99.55 -81.50 -8.15
C ALA A 18 99.00 -80.18 -8.71
N SER A 19 99.81 -79.43 -9.47
CA SER A 19 99.35 -78.19 -10.12
C SER A 19 98.29 -78.43 -11.20
N GLU A 20 98.34 -79.54 -11.93
CA GLU A 20 97.31 -79.92 -12.91
C GLU A 20 95.99 -80.24 -12.22
N ARG A 21 95.99 -81.02 -11.13
CA ARG A 21 94.78 -81.29 -10.33
C ARG A 21 94.23 -80.02 -9.67
N GLU A 22 95.10 -79.15 -9.16
CA GLU A 22 94.69 -77.89 -8.54
C GLU A 22 94.13 -76.91 -9.58
N LEU A 23 94.65 -76.93 -10.82
CA LEU A 23 94.15 -76.15 -11.95
C LEU A 23 92.85 -76.74 -12.53
N GLU A 24 92.69 -78.06 -12.56
CA GLU A 24 91.41 -78.74 -12.85
C GLU A 24 90.36 -78.44 -11.78
N GLU A 25 90.73 -78.42 -10.50
CA GLU A 25 89.82 -78.05 -9.42
C GLU A 25 89.46 -76.56 -9.48
N GLN A 26 90.40 -75.68 -9.83
CA GLN A 26 90.11 -74.26 -10.09
C GLN A 26 89.21 -74.06 -11.32
N LYS A 27 89.42 -74.81 -12.41
CA LYS A 27 88.54 -74.82 -13.59
C LYS A 27 87.13 -75.26 -13.21
N ARG A 28 86.99 -76.39 -12.50
CA ARG A 28 85.70 -76.88 -12.04
C ARG A 28 85.01 -75.87 -11.10
N ARG A 29 85.75 -75.22 -10.19
CA ARG A 29 85.22 -74.14 -9.33
C ARG A 29 84.84 -72.88 -10.11
N LEU A 30 85.50 -72.59 -11.24
CA LEU A 30 85.13 -71.53 -12.16
C LEU A 30 83.86 -71.89 -12.94
N GLU A 31 83.79 -73.08 -13.54
CA GLU A 31 82.60 -73.60 -14.23
C GLU A 31 81.38 -73.67 -13.29
N GLU A 32 81.57 -74.09 -12.03
CA GLU A 32 80.53 -74.10 -11.01
C GLU A 32 80.08 -72.67 -10.62
N LYS A 33 81.01 -71.70 -10.54
CA LYS A 33 80.67 -70.28 -10.34
C LYS A 33 80.01 -69.65 -11.55
N ASP A 34 80.42 -69.99 -12.77
CA ASP A 34 79.80 -69.50 -14.00
C ASP A 34 78.39 -70.09 -14.17
N ALA A 35 78.18 -71.35 -13.78
CA ALA A 35 76.86 -71.95 -13.68
C ALA A 35 75.98 -71.28 -12.60
N GLN A 36 76.55 -70.93 -11.43
CA GLN A 36 75.85 -70.14 -10.41
C GLN A 36 75.51 -68.73 -10.93
N ILE A 37 76.44 -68.05 -11.60
CA ILE A 37 76.21 -66.73 -12.21
C ILE A 37 75.16 -66.82 -13.32
N ALA A 38 75.16 -67.87 -14.14
CA ALA A 38 74.13 -68.10 -15.15
C ALA A 38 72.75 -68.33 -14.51
N THR A 39 72.67 -69.11 -13.44
CA THR A 39 71.43 -69.34 -12.67
C THR A 39 70.93 -68.03 -12.04
N VAL A 40 71.81 -67.26 -11.39
CA VAL A 40 71.46 -65.95 -10.80
C VAL A 40 71.02 -64.94 -11.88
N ARG A 41 71.71 -64.88 -13.01
CA ARG A 41 71.30 -64.04 -14.17
C ARG A 41 69.93 -64.46 -14.71
N LYS A 42 69.67 -65.76 -14.80
CA LYS A 42 68.36 -66.29 -15.22
C LYS A 42 67.27 -65.87 -14.23
N CYS A 43 67.43 -66.12 -12.93
CA CYS A 43 66.46 -65.71 -11.92
C CYS A 43 66.26 -64.20 -11.87
N LEU A 44 67.31 -63.39 -12.04
CA LEU A 44 67.20 -61.93 -12.15
C LEU A 44 66.46 -61.50 -13.42
N SER A 45 66.65 -62.20 -14.55
CA SER A 45 65.91 -61.92 -15.78
C SER A 45 64.43 -62.29 -15.68
N GLU A 46 64.12 -63.43 -15.04
CA GLU A 46 62.74 -63.87 -14.79
C GLU A 46 62.04 -62.92 -13.80
N HIS A 47 62.74 -62.47 -12.75
CA HIS A 47 62.24 -61.44 -11.82
C HIS A 47 62.11 -60.06 -12.49
N ALA A 48 62.99 -59.69 -13.42
CA ALA A 48 62.88 -58.43 -14.15
C ALA A 48 61.69 -58.45 -15.13
N VAL A 49 61.45 -59.56 -15.83
CA VAL A 49 60.27 -59.74 -16.69
C VAL A 49 58.99 -59.77 -15.86
N GLY A 50 58.97 -60.50 -14.73
CA GLY A 50 57.84 -60.51 -13.81
C GLY A 50 57.52 -59.13 -13.25
N SER A 51 58.53 -58.40 -12.78
CA SER A 51 58.37 -57.02 -12.30
C SER A 51 57.94 -56.04 -13.39
N GLN A 52 58.40 -56.20 -14.64
CA GLN A 52 57.91 -55.41 -15.77
C GLN A 52 56.45 -55.74 -16.12
N GLN A 53 56.05 -57.01 -16.04
CA GLN A 53 54.68 -57.45 -16.29
C GLN A 53 53.72 -56.99 -15.18
N GLU A 54 54.15 -57.02 -13.91
CA GLU A 54 53.42 -56.43 -12.79
C GLU A 54 53.32 -54.91 -12.91
N ALA A 55 54.40 -54.22 -13.30
CA ALA A 55 54.37 -52.77 -13.55
C ALA A 55 53.45 -52.40 -14.72
N ALA A 56 53.40 -53.21 -15.78
CA ALA A 56 52.46 -53.03 -16.89
C ALA A 56 51.00 -53.25 -16.42
N ALA A 57 50.71 -54.33 -15.70
CA ALA A 57 49.38 -54.59 -15.14
C ALA A 57 48.93 -53.51 -14.13
N GLN A 58 49.86 -52.97 -13.34
CA GLN A 58 49.59 -51.82 -12.47
C GLN A 58 49.33 -50.54 -13.28
N ALA A 59 50.08 -50.29 -14.36
CA ALA A 59 49.84 -49.14 -15.24
C ALA A 59 48.47 -49.23 -15.95
N GLU A 60 48.09 -50.41 -16.44
CA GLU A 60 46.76 -50.68 -17.00
C GLU A 60 45.67 -50.50 -15.95
N SER A 61 45.86 -51.04 -14.73
CA SER A 61 44.93 -50.84 -13.61
C SER A 61 44.76 -49.35 -13.26
N VAL A 62 45.85 -48.58 -13.22
CA VAL A 62 45.81 -47.12 -12.97
C VAL A 62 45.15 -46.36 -14.13
N SER A 63 45.30 -46.80 -15.39
CA SER A 63 44.57 -46.24 -16.53
C SER A 63 43.07 -46.50 -16.38
N ASN A 64 42.67 -47.73 -16.14
CA ASN A 64 41.27 -48.12 -15.96
C ASN A 64 40.62 -47.37 -14.78
N ILE A 65 41.35 -47.17 -13.67
CA ILE A 65 40.87 -46.37 -12.53
C ILE A 65 40.74 -44.89 -12.90
N ARG A 66 41.66 -44.33 -13.71
CA ARG A 66 41.55 -42.95 -14.22
C ARG A 66 40.36 -42.80 -15.17
N GLU A 67 40.15 -43.74 -16.07
CA GLU A 67 39.03 -43.76 -17.02
C GLU A 67 37.69 -43.83 -16.28
N LEU A 68 37.54 -44.76 -15.32
CA LEU A 68 36.35 -44.86 -14.48
C LEU A 68 36.10 -43.61 -13.62
N ARG A 69 37.16 -42.95 -13.13
CA ARG A 69 37.01 -41.65 -12.44
C ARG A 69 36.51 -40.57 -13.40
N SER A 70 37.09 -40.47 -14.60
CA SER A 70 36.64 -39.49 -15.60
C SER A 70 35.20 -39.75 -16.09
N GLU A 71 34.77 -41.01 -16.19
CA GLU A 71 33.38 -41.35 -16.52
C GLU A 71 32.43 -41.00 -15.36
N LEU A 72 32.83 -41.24 -14.11
CA LEU A 72 32.03 -40.91 -12.94
C LEU A 72 31.93 -39.38 -12.75
N GLU A 73 33.02 -38.65 -12.97
CA GLU A 73 33.05 -37.18 -12.99
C GLU A 73 32.16 -36.63 -14.12
N ALA A 74 32.21 -37.20 -15.33
CA ALA A 74 31.34 -36.82 -16.44
C ALA A 74 29.85 -37.06 -16.12
N ARG A 75 29.48 -38.24 -15.61
CA ARG A 75 28.09 -38.53 -15.20
C ARG A 75 27.63 -37.66 -14.03
N HIS A 76 28.53 -37.29 -13.12
CA HIS A 76 28.21 -36.35 -12.04
C HIS A 76 27.96 -34.94 -12.59
N ALA A 77 28.77 -34.48 -13.56
CA ALA A 77 28.54 -33.22 -14.25
C ALA A 77 27.21 -33.22 -15.02
N GLU A 78 26.92 -34.27 -15.80
CA GLU A 78 25.63 -34.45 -16.50
C GLU A 78 24.44 -34.39 -15.53
N HIS A 79 24.49 -35.14 -14.42
CA HIS A 79 23.43 -35.12 -13.41
C HIS A 79 23.31 -33.76 -12.71
N SER A 80 24.41 -33.05 -12.48
CA SER A 80 24.38 -31.69 -11.92
C SER A 80 23.74 -30.69 -12.89
N HIS A 81 24.01 -30.80 -14.19
CA HIS A 81 23.39 -29.97 -15.22
C HIS A 81 21.90 -30.27 -15.38
N GLU A 82 21.49 -31.54 -15.32
CA GLU A 82 20.09 -31.93 -15.40
C GLU A 82 19.30 -31.47 -14.15
N LEU A 83 19.88 -31.58 -12.95
CA LEU A 83 19.26 -31.01 -11.73
C LEU A 83 19.12 -29.49 -11.80
N GLU A 84 20.13 -28.78 -12.28
CA GLU A 84 20.07 -27.32 -12.41
C GLU A 84 19.07 -26.88 -13.48
N ARG A 85 19.00 -27.63 -14.59
CA ARG A 85 17.96 -27.46 -15.60
C ARG A 85 16.56 -27.65 -15.02
N GLN A 86 16.32 -28.73 -14.26
CA GLN A 86 15.02 -28.98 -13.62
C GLN A 86 14.64 -27.90 -12.60
N ARG A 87 15.62 -27.35 -11.87
CA ARG A 87 15.42 -26.19 -10.98
C ARG A 87 15.00 -24.94 -11.75
N VAL A 88 15.68 -24.63 -12.85
CA VAL A 88 15.33 -23.50 -13.71
C VAL A 88 13.93 -23.70 -14.30
N GLU A 89 13.63 -24.85 -14.90
CA GLU A 89 12.30 -25.15 -15.45
C GLU A 89 11.18 -25.05 -14.39
N LEU A 90 11.40 -25.55 -13.16
CA LEU A 90 10.46 -25.40 -12.04
C LEU A 90 10.30 -23.94 -11.59
N SER A 91 11.39 -23.18 -11.50
CA SER A 91 11.32 -21.74 -11.13
C SER A 91 10.55 -20.93 -12.17
N GLU A 92 10.80 -21.18 -13.46
CA GLU A 92 10.06 -20.51 -14.54
C GLU A 92 8.57 -20.87 -14.53
N MET A 93 8.21 -22.14 -14.27
CA MET A 93 6.81 -22.52 -14.10
C MET A 93 6.16 -21.79 -12.93
N HIS A 94 6.81 -21.75 -11.77
CA HIS A 94 6.27 -21.08 -10.60
C HIS A 94 6.12 -19.57 -10.81
N GLU A 95 7.08 -18.91 -11.47
CA GLU A 95 6.94 -17.51 -11.86
C GLU A 95 5.79 -17.27 -12.85
N ARG A 96 5.58 -18.17 -13.82
CA ARG A 96 4.46 -18.08 -14.77
C ARG A 96 3.13 -18.22 -14.04
N GLU A 97 3.00 -19.19 -13.13
CA GLU A 97 1.82 -19.37 -12.27
C GLU A 97 1.54 -18.14 -11.41
N LEU A 98 2.58 -17.59 -10.75
CA LEU A 98 2.45 -16.37 -9.95
C LEU A 98 2.02 -15.17 -10.79
N ARG A 99 2.59 -15.00 -11.99
CA ARG A 99 2.19 -13.95 -12.95
C ARG A 99 0.74 -14.10 -13.39
N MET A 100 0.29 -15.32 -13.72
CA MET A 100 -1.12 -15.58 -14.07
C MET A 100 -2.06 -15.27 -12.89
N ALA A 101 -1.74 -15.73 -11.67
CA ALA A 101 -2.56 -15.49 -10.49
C ALA A 101 -2.66 -13.99 -10.11
N LEU A 102 -1.60 -13.22 -10.34
CA LEU A 102 -1.63 -11.76 -10.19
C LEU A 102 -2.51 -11.10 -11.26
N GLN A 103 -2.39 -11.49 -12.54
CA GLN A 103 -3.23 -10.98 -13.63
C GLN A 103 -4.73 -11.31 -13.42
N GLU A 104 -5.06 -12.51 -12.96
CA GLU A 104 -6.43 -12.89 -12.60
C GLU A 104 -6.97 -12.04 -11.45
N ARG A 105 -6.15 -11.78 -10.42
CA ARG A 105 -6.53 -10.93 -9.29
C ARG A 105 -6.73 -9.47 -9.71
N GLU A 106 -5.88 -8.94 -10.58
CA GLU A 106 -6.02 -7.59 -11.14
C GLU A 106 -7.28 -7.48 -12.00
N ALA A 107 -7.56 -8.46 -12.85
CA ALA A 107 -8.79 -8.53 -13.65
C ALA A 107 -10.04 -8.53 -12.77
N LEU A 108 -10.09 -9.35 -11.72
CA LEU A 108 -11.20 -9.40 -10.76
C LEU A 108 -11.35 -8.10 -9.94
N LEU A 109 -10.26 -7.39 -9.66
CA LEU A 109 -10.32 -6.09 -8.99
C LEU A 109 -10.86 -5.01 -9.93
N ASN A 110 -10.42 -4.99 -11.19
CA ASN A 110 -10.93 -4.09 -12.21
C ASN A 110 -12.43 -4.32 -12.47
N GLU A 111 -12.85 -5.58 -12.66
CA GLU A 111 -14.27 -5.92 -12.84
C GLU A 111 -15.13 -5.44 -11.66
N ARG A 112 -14.65 -5.59 -10.41
CA ARG A 112 -15.34 -5.06 -9.22
C ARG A 112 -15.38 -3.54 -9.15
N MET A 113 -14.34 -2.86 -9.65
CA MET A 113 -14.33 -1.40 -9.74
C MET A 113 -15.30 -0.90 -10.81
N ASP A 114 -15.35 -1.57 -11.98
CA ASP A 114 -16.30 -1.27 -13.05
C ASP A 114 -17.75 -1.53 -12.62
N GLN A 115 -18.02 -2.64 -11.91
CA GLN A 115 -19.33 -2.92 -11.31
C GLN A 115 -19.74 -1.83 -10.31
N ARG A 116 -18.81 -1.36 -9.45
CA ARG A 116 -19.07 -0.26 -8.51
C ARG A 116 -19.30 1.07 -9.22
N ALA A 117 -18.55 1.37 -10.28
CA ALA A 117 -18.73 2.57 -11.09
C ALA A 117 -20.09 2.56 -11.81
N ALA A 118 -20.50 1.40 -12.36
CA ALA A 118 -21.80 1.23 -12.99
C ALA A 118 -22.96 1.42 -11.98
N LEU A 119 -22.87 0.85 -10.78
CA LEU A 119 -23.85 1.06 -9.71
C LEU A 119 -23.90 2.54 -9.28
N ALA A 120 -22.75 3.18 -9.06
CA ALA A 120 -22.70 4.61 -8.71
C ALA A 120 -23.29 5.52 -9.81
N MET A 121 -23.10 5.16 -11.09
CA MET A 121 -23.75 5.85 -12.22
C MET A 121 -25.27 5.63 -12.22
N GLN A 122 -25.74 4.42 -11.94
CA GLN A 122 -27.17 4.10 -11.85
C GLN A 122 -27.83 4.86 -10.69
N ASP A 123 -27.19 4.89 -9.52
CA ASP A 123 -27.67 5.65 -8.36
C ASP A 123 -27.74 7.15 -8.69
N ALA A 124 -26.66 7.73 -9.25
CA ALA A 124 -26.63 9.12 -9.67
C ALA A 124 -27.69 9.46 -10.75
N GLN A 125 -27.98 8.54 -11.67
CA GLN A 125 -29.06 8.71 -12.63
C GLN A 125 -30.44 8.67 -11.93
N SER A 126 -30.68 7.70 -11.05
CA SER A 126 -31.95 7.60 -10.31
C SER A 126 -32.23 8.83 -9.43
N GLN A 127 -31.18 9.42 -8.84
CA GLN A 127 -31.27 10.67 -8.09
C GLN A 127 -31.62 11.85 -8.99
N ARG A 128 -31.02 11.96 -10.18
CA ARG A 128 -31.39 12.99 -11.16
C ARG A 128 -32.84 12.85 -11.62
N GLU A 129 -33.28 11.64 -11.96
CA GLU A 129 -34.65 11.38 -12.36
C GLU A 129 -35.65 11.71 -11.24
N ALA A 130 -35.33 11.38 -9.98
CA ALA A 130 -36.15 11.74 -8.82
C ALA A 130 -36.21 13.27 -8.58
N LEU A 131 -35.08 13.98 -8.71
CA LEU A 131 -35.03 15.44 -8.61
C LEU A 131 -35.79 16.12 -9.76
N GLU A 132 -35.68 15.62 -10.98
CA GLU A 132 -36.44 16.11 -12.14
C GLU A 132 -37.94 15.88 -11.97
N GLN A 133 -38.36 14.70 -11.49
CA GLN A 133 -39.77 14.42 -11.17
C GLN A 133 -40.31 15.34 -10.06
N SER A 134 -39.52 15.57 -9.00
CA SER A 134 -39.86 16.51 -7.93
C SER A 134 -40.00 17.95 -8.46
N HIS A 135 -39.05 18.39 -9.30
CA HIS A 135 -39.11 19.71 -9.94
C HIS A 135 -40.32 19.86 -10.88
N GLN A 136 -40.61 18.85 -11.71
CA GLN A 136 -41.80 18.83 -12.57
C GLN A 136 -43.10 18.86 -11.76
N ALA A 137 -43.17 18.17 -10.62
CA ALA A 137 -44.31 18.21 -9.72
C ALA A 137 -44.50 19.61 -9.09
N LEU A 138 -43.41 20.24 -8.65
CA LEU A 138 -43.43 21.61 -8.13
C LEU A 138 -43.87 22.63 -9.19
N VAL A 139 -43.32 22.55 -10.40
CA VAL A 139 -43.69 23.44 -11.53
C VAL A 139 -45.17 23.26 -11.90
N ARG A 140 -45.67 22.01 -11.90
CA ARG A 140 -47.10 21.73 -12.14
C ARG A 140 -47.97 22.35 -11.04
N HIS A 141 -47.63 22.15 -9.76
CA HIS A 141 -48.36 22.72 -8.64
C HIS A 141 -48.38 24.26 -8.67
N LEU A 142 -47.23 24.91 -8.95
CA LEU A 142 -47.16 26.37 -9.10
C LEU A 142 -48.02 26.87 -10.25
N ARG A 143 -48.07 26.13 -11.36
CA ARG A 143 -48.92 26.46 -12.51
C ARG A 143 -50.41 26.30 -12.18
N GLU A 144 -50.81 25.20 -11.55
CA GLU A 144 -52.19 24.96 -11.11
C GLU A 144 -52.64 26.04 -10.10
N ALA A 145 -51.75 26.44 -9.18
CA ALA A 145 -52.01 27.54 -8.24
C ALA A 145 -52.21 28.88 -8.96
N ALA A 146 -51.34 29.23 -9.90
CA ALA A 146 -51.44 30.47 -10.68
C ALA A 146 -52.68 30.49 -11.59
N GLU A 147 -53.04 29.35 -12.21
CA GLU A 147 -54.26 29.23 -13.02
C GLU A 147 -55.52 29.35 -12.14
N ALA A 148 -55.50 28.82 -10.91
CA ALA A 148 -56.59 28.97 -9.94
C ALA A 148 -56.71 30.41 -9.39
N GLU A 149 -55.60 31.09 -9.12
CA GLU A 149 -55.57 32.50 -8.71
C GLU A 149 -56.09 33.41 -9.83
N ALA A 150 -55.64 33.20 -11.07
CA ALA A 150 -56.15 33.89 -12.25
C ALA A 150 -57.62 33.55 -12.56
N ALA A 151 -58.15 32.41 -12.11
CA ALA A 151 -59.58 32.11 -12.19
C ALA A 151 -60.38 32.87 -11.12
N ARG A 152 -59.86 33.00 -9.88
CA ARG A 152 -60.47 33.81 -8.82
C ARG A 152 -60.57 35.27 -9.25
N HIS A 153 -59.46 35.89 -9.66
CA HIS A 153 -59.48 37.30 -10.08
C HIS A 153 -60.40 37.60 -11.26
N ARG A 154 -60.69 36.61 -12.12
CA ARG A 154 -61.72 36.76 -13.19
C ARG A 154 -63.14 36.73 -12.62
N ALA A 155 -63.46 35.77 -11.75
CA ALA A 155 -64.77 35.69 -11.10
C ALA A 155 -65.03 36.93 -10.21
N GLU A 156 -64.00 37.40 -9.51
CA GLU A 156 -63.99 38.65 -8.74
C GLU A 156 -64.30 39.86 -9.66
N ALA A 157 -63.57 40.01 -10.77
CA ALA A 157 -63.83 41.08 -11.74
C ALA A 157 -65.26 41.02 -12.29
N GLU A 158 -65.72 39.85 -12.73
CA GLU A 158 -67.08 39.62 -13.22
C GLU A 158 -68.15 40.02 -12.17
N SER A 159 -67.97 39.62 -10.90
CA SER A 159 -68.86 40.01 -9.80
C SER A 159 -68.90 41.53 -9.60
N THR A 160 -67.75 42.22 -9.59
CA THR A 160 -67.72 43.69 -9.48
C THR A 160 -68.35 44.39 -10.69
N GLU A 161 -68.24 43.84 -11.91
CA GLU A 161 -68.95 44.36 -13.08
C GLU A 161 -70.47 44.19 -12.97
N TYR A 162 -70.95 43.05 -12.45
CA TYR A 162 -72.36 42.83 -12.15
C TYR A 162 -72.88 43.80 -11.08
N GLU A 163 -72.12 44.06 -10.01
CA GLU A 163 -72.47 45.05 -8.99
C GLU A 163 -72.55 46.47 -9.58
N ILE A 164 -71.56 46.88 -10.37
CA ILE A 164 -71.56 48.19 -11.05
C ILE A 164 -72.79 48.32 -11.96
N HIS A 165 -73.16 47.26 -12.68
CA HIS A 165 -74.39 47.24 -13.49
C HIS A 165 -75.66 47.34 -12.65
N ARG A 166 -75.78 46.55 -11.58
CA ARG A 166 -76.91 46.58 -10.65
C ARG A 166 -77.09 47.95 -9.99
N LEU A 167 -75.99 48.57 -9.56
CA LEU A 167 -76.01 49.93 -9.00
C LEU A 167 -76.43 50.96 -10.05
N ARG A 168 -75.91 50.87 -11.29
CA ARG A 168 -76.35 51.75 -12.41
C ARG A 168 -77.86 51.61 -12.67
N GLU A 169 -78.41 50.40 -12.62
CA GLU A 169 -79.86 50.17 -12.77
C GLU A 169 -80.66 50.74 -11.60
N GLN A 170 -80.17 50.62 -10.36
CA GLN A 170 -80.82 51.18 -9.17
C GLN A 170 -80.77 52.72 -9.14
N TYR A 171 -79.68 53.34 -9.58
CA TYR A 171 -79.55 54.80 -9.65
C TYR A 171 -80.15 55.42 -10.92
N ALA A 172 -80.50 54.63 -11.93
CA ALA A 172 -81.19 55.13 -13.12
C ALA A 172 -82.56 55.77 -12.83
N PRO A 173 -83.49 55.16 -12.06
CA PRO A 173 -84.73 55.83 -11.65
C PRO A 173 -84.45 57.02 -10.75
N LEU A 174 -83.55 56.95 -9.76
CA LEU A 174 -83.21 58.12 -8.92
C LEU A 174 -82.65 59.30 -9.74
N ARG A 175 -81.88 59.05 -10.82
CA ARG A 175 -81.47 60.10 -11.75
C ARG A 175 -82.65 60.68 -12.50
N ARG A 176 -83.55 59.85 -13.03
CA ARG A 176 -84.77 60.34 -13.70
C ARG A 176 -85.65 61.13 -12.75
N GLU A 177 -85.90 60.63 -11.53
CA GLU A 177 -86.65 61.32 -10.49
C GLU A 177 -85.96 62.63 -10.06
N HIS A 178 -84.63 62.68 -10.00
CA HIS A 178 -83.90 63.92 -9.76
C HIS A 178 -84.06 64.92 -10.91
N ASP A 179 -83.94 64.46 -12.15
CA ASP A 179 -84.04 65.31 -13.34
C ASP A 179 -85.49 65.76 -13.59
N GLU A 180 -86.47 64.90 -13.32
CA GLU A 180 -87.92 65.18 -13.28
C GLU A 180 -88.26 66.11 -12.12
N ALA A 181 -87.69 65.94 -10.93
CA ALA A 181 -87.88 66.86 -9.81
C ALA A 181 -87.20 68.21 -10.07
N ALA A 182 -86.06 68.26 -10.76
CA ALA A 182 -85.41 69.49 -11.16
C ALA A 182 -86.23 70.23 -12.25
N ALA A 183 -86.76 69.50 -13.23
CA ALA A 183 -87.67 70.03 -14.24
C ALA A 183 -88.99 70.49 -13.62
N ALA A 184 -89.62 69.68 -12.78
CA ALA A 184 -90.84 70.01 -12.06
C ALA A 184 -90.63 71.13 -11.03
N LEU A 185 -89.42 71.34 -10.50
CA LEU A 185 -89.09 72.49 -9.65
C LEU A 185 -88.83 73.75 -10.48
N HIS A 186 -88.34 73.62 -11.71
CA HIS A 186 -88.31 74.73 -12.68
C HIS A 186 -89.73 75.13 -13.09
N GLU A 187 -90.55 74.16 -13.52
CA GLU A 187 -91.96 74.34 -13.87
C GLU A 187 -92.76 74.82 -12.65
N ALA A 188 -92.51 74.31 -11.44
CA ALA A 188 -93.13 74.83 -10.21
C ALA A 188 -92.70 76.26 -9.89
N ARG A 189 -91.50 76.70 -10.28
CA ARG A 189 -91.11 78.12 -10.15
C ARG A 189 -91.77 79.00 -11.20
N GLU A 190 -92.13 78.45 -12.36
CA GLU A 190 -92.89 79.17 -13.40
C GLU A 190 -94.39 79.19 -13.10
N THR A 191 -94.94 78.07 -12.65
CA THR A 191 -96.34 77.98 -12.20
C THR A 191 -96.55 78.64 -10.84
N LEU A 192 -95.56 78.77 -9.96
CA LEU A 192 -95.68 79.65 -8.79
C LEU A 192 -95.68 81.13 -9.21
N ARG A 193 -94.94 81.53 -10.27
CA ARG A 193 -95.03 82.88 -10.83
C ARG A 193 -96.42 83.15 -11.44
N SER A 194 -97.06 82.17 -12.08
CA SER A 194 -98.43 82.33 -12.61
C SER A 194 -99.51 82.14 -11.53
N GLU A 195 -99.35 81.24 -10.57
CA GLU A 195 -100.28 81.07 -9.44
C GLU A 195 -100.18 82.23 -8.44
N GLN A 196 -99.05 82.90 -8.31
CA GLN A 196 -98.96 84.14 -7.52
C GLN A 196 -99.77 85.28 -8.16
N VAL A 197 -100.19 85.13 -9.43
CA VAL A 197 -101.19 85.96 -10.12
C VAL A 197 -102.63 85.42 -9.92
N GLU A 198 -102.83 84.11 -9.68
CA GLU A 198 -104.16 83.48 -9.56
C GLU A 198 -104.60 83.05 -8.14
N ARG A 199 -103.77 83.24 -7.10
CA ARG A 199 -104.05 82.80 -5.71
C ARG A 199 -105.04 83.70 -4.95
N SER A 200 -106.19 83.97 -5.55
CA SER A 200 -107.34 84.67 -4.96
C SER A 200 -108.64 83.85 -5.00
N SER A 201 -108.58 82.53 -4.74
CA SER A 201 -109.73 81.72 -4.26
C SER A 201 -109.30 80.33 -3.77
N SER A 202 -109.87 79.84 -2.66
CA SER A 202 -109.50 78.55 -2.07
C SER A 202 -110.61 77.93 -1.21
N ALA A 203 -110.91 76.65 -1.48
CA ALA A 203 -111.62 75.76 -0.54
C ALA A 203 -111.15 74.30 -0.70
N GLY A 204 -111.05 73.78 -1.93
CA GLY A 204 -110.65 72.39 -2.20
C GLY A 204 -109.17 72.03 -1.92
N ARG A 205 -108.33 72.98 -1.48
CA ARG A 205 -106.90 72.74 -1.22
C ARG A 205 -106.62 72.04 0.12
N ALA A 206 -107.46 72.23 1.14
CA ALA A 206 -107.23 71.67 2.47
C ALA A 206 -107.29 70.13 2.47
N SER A 207 -108.36 69.54 1.92
CA SER A 207 -108.58 68.08 1.91
C SER A 207 -107.55 67.32 1.04
N SER A 208 -106.98 67.99 0.04
CA SER A 208 -105.88 67.45 -0.78
C SER A 208 -104.57 67.40 0.01
N LEU A 209 -104.32 68.41 0.85
CA LEU A 209 -103.15 68.45 1.73
C LEU A 209 -103.25 67.44 2.88
N GLU A 210 -104.43 67.23 3.48
CA GLU A 210 -104.64 66.18 4.49
C GLU A 210 -104.37 64.79 3.93
N ARG A 211 -104.89 64.47 2.73
CA ARG A 211 -104.61 63.16 2.10
C ARG A 211 -103.12 62.97 1.84
N ARG A 212 -102.45 63.99 1.29
CA ARG A 212 -100.99 63.97 1.07
C ARG A 212 -100.19 63.83 2.36
N LEU A 213 -100.69 64.35 3.48
CA LEU A 213 -100.04 64.24 4.78
C LEU A 213 -100.14 62.80 5.32
N VAL A 214 -101.30 62.15 5.18
CA VAL A 214 -101.46 60.71 5.51
C VAL A 214 -100.61 59.83 4.59
N GLU A 215 -100.64 60.07 3.27
CA GLU A 215 -99.79 59.35 2.31
C GLU A 215 -98.29 59.50 2.64
N ALA A 216 -97.85 60.69 3.06
CA ALA A 216 -96.48 60.93 3.50
C ALA A 216 -96.14 60.25 4.84
N GLN A 217 -97.08 60.15 5.78
CA GLN A 217 -96.89 59.42 7.04
C GLN A 217 -96.80 57.90 6.80
N ASP A 218 -97.66 57.35 5.96
CA ASP A 218 -97.61 55.94 5.56
C ASP A 218 -96.28 55.63 4.84
N GLU A 219 -95.86 56.45 3.88
CA GLU A 219 -94.60 56.23 3.16
C GLU A 219 -93.38 56.42 4.05
N HIS A 220 -93.44 57.32 5.04
CA HIS A 220 -92.41 57.45 6.08
C HIS A 220 -92.30 56.17 6.93
N SER A 221 -93.42 55.61 7.39
CA SER A 221 -93.40 54.34 8.16
C SER A 221 -92.82 53.18 7.35
N ARG A 222 -93.12 53.10 6.04
CA ARG A 222 -92.51 52.13 5.11
C ARG A 222 -91.02 52.39 4.91
N ALA A 223 -90.59 53.64 4.89
CA ALA A 223 -89.16 53.99 4.82
C ALA A 223 -88.43 53.57 6.11
N GLU A 224 -88.97 53.90 7.29
CA GLU A 224 -88.42 53.48 8.59
C GLU A 224 -88.29 51.96 8.70
N GLN A 225 -89.32 51.20 8.26
CA GLN A 225 -89.24 49.74 8.27
C GLN A 225 -88.18 49.20 7.28
N ARG A 226 -88.07 49.76 6.08
CA ARG A 226 -86.99 49.44 5.13
C ARG A 226 -85.60 49.73 5.71
N TYR A 227 -85.43 50.84 6.41
CA TYR A 227 -84.17 51.16 7.11
C TYR A 227 -83.89 50.18 8.26
N SER A 228 -84.90 49.83 9.06
CA SER A 228 -84.79 48.83 10.14
C SER A 228 -84.32 47.47 9.61
N ASP A 229 -84.87 47.01 8.49
CA ASP A 229 -84.53 45.70 7.92
C ASP A 229 -83.16 45.72 7.23
N LEU A 230 -82.77 46.84 6.60
CA LEU A 230 -81.40 47.05 6.11
C LEU A 230 -80.37 47.06 7.27
N GLU A 231 -80.69 47.71 8.38
CA GLU A 231 -79.82 47.75 9.56
C GLU A 231 -79.63 46.35 10.17
N LYS A 232 -80.69 45.53 10.22
CA LYS A 232 -80.62 44.12 10.64
C LYS A 232 -79.74 43.29 9.70
N LEU A 233 -79.84 43.50 8.38
CA LEU A 233 -79.03 42.81 7.39
C LEU A 233 -77.54 43.15 7.56
N ILE A 234 -77.19 44.44 7.66
CA ILE A 234 -75.81 44.89 7.90
C ILE A 234 -75.28 44.33 9.23
N LYS A 235 -76.10 44.32 10.30
CA LYS A 235 -75.76 43.70 11.59
C LYS A 235 -75.65 42.17 11.55
N ALA A 236 -76.20 41.50 10.55
CA ALA A 236 -75.94 40.08 10.29
C ALA A 236 -74.60 39.91 9.58
N GLN A 237 -74.42 40.56 8.43
CA GLN A 237 -73.18 40.53 7.64
C GLN A 237 -71.94 40.87 8.48
N MET A 238 -71.99 41.91 9.34
CA MET A 238 -70.88 42.22 10.23
C MET A 238 -70.55 41.11 11.24
N ARG A 239 -71.55 40.36 11.73
CA ARG A 239 -71.32 39.24 12.66
C ARG A 239 -70.76 38.02 11.93
N ASP A 240 -71.23 37.78 10.71
CA ASP A 240 -70.76 36.66 9.89
C ASP A 240 -69.29 36.89 9.48
N LEU A 241 -68.94 38.09 8.98
CA LEU A 241 -67.57 38.51 8.70
C LEU A 241 -66.65 38.48 9.95
N GLN A 242 -67.17 38.86 11.13
CA GLN A 242 -66.43 38.71 12.39
C GLN A 242 -66.18 37.24 12.76
N GLY A 243 -67.15 36.36 12.52
CA GLY A 243 -67.01 34.92 12.70
C GLY A 243 -65.97 34.31 11.77
N GLU A 244 -65.98 34.69 10.49
CA GLU A 244 -64.99 34.26 9.51
C GLU A 244 -63.58 34.75 9.84
N LEU A 245 -63.43 36.02 10.25
CA LEU A 245 -62.15 36.58 10.67
C LEU A 245 -61.59 35.83 11.90
N GLN A 246 -62.44 35.49 12.87
CA GLN A 246 -62.04 34.66 14.02
C GLN A 246 -61.64 33.24 13.59
N ALA A 247 -62.41 32.60 12.69
CA ALA A 247 -62.08 31.27 12.18
C ALA A 247 -60.75 31.25 11.41
N ARG A 248 -60.52 32.23 10.53
CA ARG A 248 -59.24 32.43 9.83
C ARG A 248 -58.08 32.72 10.79
N THR A 249 -58.32 33.49 11.83
CA THR A 249 -57.31 33.75 12.87
C THR A 249 -56.92 32.45 13.58
N GLN A 250 -57.89 31.59 13.93
CA GLN A 250 -57.63 30.28 14.54
C GLN A 250 -56.89 29.33 13.57
N GLU A 251 -57.29 29.30 12.29
CA GLU A 251 -56.59 28.53 11.25
C GLU A 251 -55.13 28.96 11.10
N LEU A 252 -54.85 30.26 11.09
CA LEU A 252 -53.48 30.79 11.06
C LEU A 252 -52.67 30.39 12.30
N HIS A 253 -53.26 30.42 13.51
CA HIS A 253 -52.58 29.97 14.72
C HIS A 253 -52.25 28.46 14.66
N GLN A 254 -53.16 27.62 14.15
CA GLN A 254 -52.91 26.19 13.97
C GLN A 254 -51.79 25.93 12.96
N ARG A 255 -51.81 26.62 11.81
CA ARG A 255 -50.73 26.53 10.80
C ARG A 255 -49.38 26.99 11.36
N ASN A 256 -49.37 28.08 12.13
CA ASN A 256 -48.16 28.57 12.78
C ASN A 256 -47.58 27.57 13.80
N GLY A 257 -48.45 26.89 14.55
CA GLY A 257 -48.02 25.79 15.45
C GLY A 257 -47.39 24.61 14.70
N VAL A 258 -47.94 24.23 13.54
CA VAL A 258 -47.35 23.18 12.69
C VAL A 258 -46.00 23.63 12.12
N LEU A 259 -45.86 24.88 11.70
CA LEU A 259 -44.57 25.43 11.24
C LEU A 259 -43.53 25.40 12.36
N GLN A 260 -43.87 25.86 13.57
CA GLN A 260 -42.97 25.79 14.73
C GLN A 260 -42.54 24.36 15.07
N GLN A 261 -43.43 23.38 14.95
CA GLN A 261 -43.08 21.96 15.10
C GLN A 261 -42.09 21.51 14.01
N ARG A 262 -42.30 21.92 12.74
CA ARG A 262 -41.40 21.57 11.63
C ARG A 262 -40.03 22.23 11.76
N ASP A 263 -39.96 23.48 12.20
CA ASP A 263 -38.70 24.18 12.49
C ASP A 263 -37.94 23.47 13.62
N HIS A 264 -38.64 22.95 14.63
CA HIS A 264 -38.03 22.14 15.69
C HIS A 264 -37.50 20.80 15.15
N GLU A 265 -38.31 20.04 14.39
CA GLU A 265 -37.89 18.79 13.73
C GLU A 265 -36.64 19.01 12.83
N LEU A 266 -36.59 20.12 12.08
CA LEU A 266 -35.42 20.51 11.28
C LEU A 266 -34.20 20.85 12.14
N SER A 267 -34.39 21.50 13.29
CA SER A 267 -33.30 21.78 14.23
C SER A 267 -32.69 20.50 14.83
N GLU A 268 -33.51 19.50 15.13
CA GLU A 268 -33.06 18.18 15.61
C GLU A 268 -32.27 17.43 14.54
N VAL A 269 -32.78 17.39 13.30
CA VAL A 269 -32.07 16.75 12.17
C VAL A 269 -30.74 17.46 11.89
N ASN A 270 -30.69 18.79 11.95
CA ASN A 270 -29.44 19.53 11.80
C ASN A 270 -28.43 19.22 12.92
N SER A 271 -28.89 19.03 14.16
CA SER A 271 -28.02 18.57 15.26
C SER A 271 -27.45 17.18 14.98
N GLN A 272 -28.30 16.23 14.56
CA GLN A 272 -27.87 14.86 14.23
C GLN A 272 -26.88 14.81 13.07
N LEU A 273 -27.03 15.69 12.08
CA LEU A 273 -26.07 15.83 10.97
C LEU A 273 -24.71 16.38 11.44
N ALA A 274 -24.70 17.35 12.37
CA ALA A 274 -23.48 17.84 12.99
C ALA A 274 -22.77 16.76 13.84
N ASP A 275 -23.51 15.97 14.61
CA ASP A 275 -22.97 14.84 15.39
C ASP A 275 -22.36 13.76 14.47
N LEU A 276 -23.06 13.41 13.38
CA LEU A 276 -22.55 12.48 12.37
C LEU A 276 -21.29 13.01 11.68
N GLN A 277 -21.24 14.30 11.36
CA GLN A 277 -20.04 14.93 10.79
C GLN A 277 -18.85 14.83 11.76
N GLY A 278 -19.06 15.09 13.05
CA GLY A 278 -18.03 14.91 14.08
C GLY A 278 -17.52 13.47 14.18
N LEU A 279 -18.40 12.47 14.05
CA LEU A 279 -18.01 11.06 14.00
C LEU A 279 -17.21 10.72 12.73
N PHE A 280 -17.55 11.30 11.57
CA PHE A 280 -16.76 11.13 10.34
C PHE A 280 -15.35 11.74 10.48
N ASP A 281 -15.24 12.94 11.06
CA ASP A 281 -13.96 13.60 11.29
C ASP A 281 -13.07 12.80 12.27
N GLU A 282 -13.65 12.25 13.34
CA GLU A 282 -12.96 11.36 14.29
C GLU A 282 -12.48 10.06 13.62
N VAL A 283 -13.33 9.37 12.85
CA VAL A 283 -12.93 8.16 12.12
C VAL A 283 -11.83 8.46 11.08
N ASN A 284 -11.90 9.60 10.41
CA ASN A 284 -10.86 10.06 9.48
C ASN A 284 -9.54 10.35 10.21
N HIS A 285 -9.58 10.96 11.40
CA HIS A 285 -8.40 11.17 12.23
C HIS A 285 -7.76 9.84 12.70
N GLN A 286 -8.58 8.90 13.16
CA GLN A 286 -8.14 7.56 13.54
C GLN A 286 -7.49 6.83 12.35
N LEU A 287 -8.10 6.87 11.17
CA LEU A 287 -7.54 6.29 9.95
C LEU A 287 -6.18 6.89 9.58
N GLN A 288 -6.02 8.22 9.67
CA GLN A 288 -4.73 8.88 9.45
C GLN A 288 -3.68 8.44 10.48
N SER A 289 -4.07 8.29 11.75
CA SER A 289 -3.16 7.80 12.80
C SER A 289 -2.69 6.36 12.55
N GLU A 290 -3.57 5.50 12.04
CA GLU A 290 -3.28 4.12 11.69
C GLU A 290 -2.40 4.01 10.44
N CYS A 291 -2.63 4.84 9.42
CA CYS A 291 -1.73 4.95 8.27
C CYS A 291 -0.30 5.32 8.70
N PHE A 292 -0.14 6.31 9.58
CA PHE A 292 1.17 6.69 10.13
C PHE A 292 1.79 5.61 11.03
N ARG A 293 0.97 4.83 11.73
CA ARG A 293 1.43 3.66 12.51
C ARG A 293 1.93 2.54 11.59
N ILE A 294 1.27 2.31 10.46
CA ILE A 294 1.68 1.33 9.43
C ILE A 294 2.98 1.77 8.75
N GLU A 295 3.13 3.05 8.42
CA GLU A 295 4.37 3.62 7.85
C GLU A 295 5.58 3.35 8.78
N LYS A 296 5.44 3.65 10.08
CA LYS A 296 6.48 3.31 11.09
C LYS A 296 6.76 1.81 11.17
N LEU A 297 5.74 0.96 11.06
CA LEU A 297 5.94 -0.50 11.06
C LEU A 297 6.72 -0.94 9.81
N GLN A 298 6.44 -0.36 8.64
CA GLN A 298 7.20 -0.63 7.41
C GLN A 298 8.68 -0.22 7.56
N ASP A 299 8.97 0.94 8.16
CA ASP A 299 10.35 1.35 8.49
C ASP A 299 11.04 0.33 9.40
N THR A 300 10.37 -0.13 10.47
CA THR A 300 10.97 -1.15 11.37
C THR A 300 11.21 -2.48 10.66
N VAL A 301 10.30 -2.92 9.78
CA VAL A 301 10.49 -4.14 8.98
C VAL A 301 11.66 -3.98 8.00
N ALA A 302 11.84 -2.81 7.39
CA ALA A 302 12.99 -2.52 6.53
C ALA A 302 14.33 -2.57 7.30
N VAL A 303 14.36 -2.06 8.54
CA VAL A 303 15.54 -2.18 9.43
C VAL A 303 15.82 -3.64 9.78
N CYS A 304 14.80 -4.42 10.16
CA CYS A 304 14.96 -5.85 10.44
C CYS A 304 15.46 -6.63 9.21
N ALA A 305 14.94 -6.33 8.02
CA ALA A 305 15.40 -6.95 6.77
C ALA A 305 16.87 -6.60 6.44
N LYS A 306 17.33 -5.38 6.78
CA LYS A 306 18.75 -5.01 6.67
C LYS A 306 19.61 -5.81 7.65
N GLN A 307 19.16 -5.94 8.91
CA GLN A 307 19.87 -6.72 9.94
C GLN A 307 19.95 -8.21 9.59
N SER A 308 18.93 -8.80 8.96
CA SER A 308 18.98 -10.18 8.44
C SER A 308 20.14 -10.37 7.46
N LYS A 309 20.31 -9.44 6.50
CA LYS A 309 21.40 -9.49 5.53
C LYS A 309 22.78 -9.32 6.16
N GLU A 310 22.89 -8.48 7.20
CA GLU A 310 24.13 -8.33 7.99
C GLU A 310 24.46 -9.63 8.75
N LEU A 311 23.45 -10.35 9.28
CA LEU A 311 23.64 -11.66 9.91
C LEU A 311 23.99 -12.76 8.90
N GLU A 312 23.35 -12.80 7.73
CA GLU A 312 23.69 -13.70 6.62
C GLU A 312 25.14 -13.49 6.16
N GLN A 313 25.60 -12.24 6.07
CA GLN A 313 26.99 -11.91 5.74
C GLN A 313 27.96 -12.39 6.83
N LEU A 314 27.63 -12.21 8.11
CA LEU A 314 28.45 -12.70 9.22
C LEU A 314 28.48 -14.24 9.28
N GLN A 315 27.39 -14.92 8.92
CA GLN A 315 27.36 -16.36 8.78
C GLN A 315 28.31 -16.83 7.67
N GLY A 316 28.26 -16.22 6.49
CA GLY A 316 29.19 -16.54 5.39
C GLY A 316 30.66 -16.38 5.80
N MET A 317 31.00 -15.30 6.51
CA MET A 317 32.35 -15.10 7.07
C MET A 317 32.77 -16.18 8.08
N LEU A 318 31.83 -16.71 8.88
CA LEU A 318 32.10 -17.82 9.80
C LEU A 318 32.30 -19.14 9.06
N GLU A 319 31.53 -19.40 8.01
CA GLU A 319 31.69 -20.57 7.13
C GLU A 319 33.05 -20.54 6.43
N ASP A 320 33.44 -19.41 5.84
CA ASP A 320 34.79 -19.17 5.28
C ASP A 320 35.89 -19.40 6.32
N SER A 321 35.70 -18.90 7.56
CA SER A 321 36.66 -19.09 8.64
C SER A 321 36.79 -20.56 9.06
N HIS A 322 35.70 -21.34 9.06
CA HIS A 322 35.77 -22.78 9.33
C HIS A 322 36.47 -23.54 8.20
N ILE A 323 36.23 -23.20 6.94
CA ILE A 323 36.93 -23.78 5.78
C ILE A 323 38.43 -23.48 5.87
N MET A 324 38.81 -22.24 6.17
CA MET A 324 40.20 -21.83 6.35
C MET A 324 40.87 -22.58 7.52
N LEU A 325 40.18 -22.74 8.65
CA LEU A 325 40.70 -23.52 9.78
C LEU A 325 40.92 -24.99 9.41
N ALA A 326 40.00 -25.60 8.66
CA ALA A 326 40.15 -26.97 8.16
C ALA A 326 41.35 -27.12 7.20
N GLN A 327 41.58 -26.13 6.32
CA GLN A 327 42.77 -26.08 5.47
C GLN A 327 44.07 -25.98 6.29
N VAL A 328 44.09 -25.14 7.33
CA VAL A 328 45.25 -24.99 8.23
C VAL A 328 45.50 -26.27 9.05
N THR A 329 44.46 -26.97 9.52
CA THR A 329 44.65 -28.26 10.20
C THR A 329 45.20 -29.33 9.26
N ASN A 330 44.70 -29.42 8.02
CA ASN A 330 45.21 -30.37 7.03
C ASN A 330 46.69 -30.08 6.71
N ALA A 331 47.05 -28.83 6.48
CA ALA A 331 48.44 -28.43 6.24
C ALA A 331 49.37 -28.74 7.43
N LEU A 332 48.88 -28.61 8.68
CA LEU A 332 49.62 -29.02 9.88
C LEU A 332 49.76 -30.53 10.02
N GLU A 333 48.79 -31.32 9.55
CA GLU A 333 48.86 -32.78 9.53
C GLU A 333 49.83 -33.28 8.44
N GLU A 334 49.82 -32.67 7.27
CA GLU A 334 50.81 -32.90 6.21
C GLU A 334 52.24 -32.59 6.68
N GLU A 335 52.44 -31.45 7.34
CA GLU A 335 53.73 -31.03 7.88
C GLU A 335 54.24 -31.99 8.99
N ARG A 336 53.33 -32.46 9.86
CA ARG A 336 53.64 -33.52 10.84
C ARG A 336 54.03 -34.84 10.16
N ALA A 337 53.31 -35.24 9.11
CA ALA A 337 53.64 -36.43 8.34
C ALA A 337 55.00 -36.29 7.62
N GLU A 338 55.38 -35.09 7.19
CA GLU A 338 56.72 -34.78 6.67
C GLU A 338 57.81 -34.84 7.75
N ARG A 339 57.56 -34.30 8.94
CA ARG A 339 58.47 -34.45 10.08
C ARG A 339 58.69 -35.91 10.46
N ILE A 340 57.66 -36.73 10.48
CA ILE A 340 57.78 -38.17 10.77
C ILE A 340 58.57 -38.88 9.66
N ARG A 341 58.28 -38.60 8.37
CA ARG A 341 59.04 -39.15 7.24
C ARG A 341 60.52 -38.77 7.29
N THR A 342 60.83 -37.51 7.55
CA THR A 342 62.22 -37.01 7.63
C THR A 342 62.97 -37.51 8.86
N ALA A 343 62.30 -37.65 10.01
CA ALA A 343 62.87 -38.30 11.19
C ALA A 343 63.22 -39.76 10.93
N GLY A 344 62.33 -40.54 10.29
CA GLY A 344 62.63 -41.93 9.91
C GLY A 344 63.81 -42.06 8.94
N LEU A 345 63.93 -41.15 7.96
CA LEU A 345 65.11 -41.09 7.08
C LEU A 345 66.39 -40.77 7.85
N LEU A 346 66.33 -39.86 8.83
CA LEU A 346 67.47 -39.52 9.70
C LEU A 346 67.89 -40.72 10.56
N GLU A 347 66.94 -41.46 11.14
CA GLU A 347 67.21 -42.68 11.90
C GLU A 347 67.88 -43.75 11.03
N HIS A 348 67.45 -43.94 9.78
CA HIS A 348 68.08 -44.87 8.85
C HIS A 348 69.52 -44.48 8.50
N GLU A 349 69.83 -43.20 8.27
CA GLU A 349 71.22 -42.75 8.07
C GLU A 349 72.04 -42.83 9.37
N GLN A 350 71.43 -42.64 10.55
CA GLN A 350 72.10 -42.88 11.84
C GLN A 350 72.43 -44.37 12.03
N GLN A 351 71.52 -45.28 11.70
CA GLN A 351 71.77 -46.73 11.71
C GLN A 351 72.89 -47.10 10.72
N ARG A 352 72.86 -46.53 9.51
CA ARG A 352 73.87 -46.76 8.46
C ARG A 352 75.26 -46.27 8.88
N THR A 353 75.35 -45.08 9.49
CA THR A 353 76.61 -44.55 10.02
C THR A 353 77.10 -45.33 11.24
N GLN A 354 76.22 -45.79 12.13
CA GLN A 354 76.57 -46.69 13.23
C GLN A 354 77.13 -48.03 12.71
N LEU A 355 76.47 -48.66 11.72
CA LEU A 355 76.98 -49.88 11.07
C LEU A 355 78.35 -49.64 10.41
N LEU A 356 78.56 -48.48 9.78
CA LEU A 356 79.87 -48.11 9.22
C LEU A 356 80.95 -48.02 10.32
N LEU A 357 80.62 -47.42 11.48
CA LEU A 357 81.51 -47.33 12.63
C LEU A 357 81.82 -48.72 13.24
N ASP A 358 80.83 -49.60 13.35
CA ASP A 358 81.03 -50.97 13.85
C ASP A 358 81.88 -51.82 12.88
N VAL A 359 81.69 -51.65 11.56
CA VAL A 359 82.55 -52.26 10.54
C VAL A 359 83.98 -51.73 10.64
N LEU A 360 84.19 -50.41 10.78
CA LEU A 360 85.51 -49.80 10.97
C LEU A 360 86.17 -50.26 12.27
N LYS A 361 85.39 -50.41 13.36
CA LYS A 361 85.84 -50.96 14.64
C LYS A 361 86.28 -52.41 14.49
N HIS A 362 85.50 -53.25 13.80
CA HIS A 362 85.85 -54.64 13.54
C HIS A 362 87.11 -54.77 12.65
N PHE A 363 87.27 -53.90 11.66
CA PHE A 363 88.52 -53.80 10.88
C PHE A 363 89.71 -53.38 11.76
N LYS A 364 89.54 -52.39 12.65
CA LYS A 364 90.57 -51.98 13.60
C LYS A 364 90.95 -53.13 14.55
N GLU A 365 89.99 -53.85 15.10
CA GLU A 365 90.24 -55.00 15.98
C GLU A 365 90.96 -56.14 15.23
N LYS A 366 90.56 -56.44 13.99
CA LYS A 366 91.28 -57.39 13.12
C LYS A 366 92.70 -56.94 12.77
N LEU A 367 92.91 -55.64 12.53
CA LEU A 367 94.23 -55.05 12.27
C LEU A 367 95.11 -55.01 13.53
N GLN A 368 94.52 -54.99 14.73
CA GLN A 368 95.24 -55.12 16.00
C GLN A 368 95.56 -56.59 16.33
N GLY A 369 94.67 -57.52 15.99
CA GLY A 369 94.88 -58.97 16.10
C GLY A 369 95.87 -59.52 15.06
N LEU A 370 95.99 -58.87 13.91
CA LEU A 370 97.18 -58.93 13.06
C LEU A 370 98.34 -58.27 13.80
N THR A 371 99.03 -59.06 14.64
CA THR A 371 100.24 -58.65 15.37
C THR A 371 101.13 -57.81 14.45
N PRO A 372 101.62 -56.63 14.87
CA PRO A 372 102.40 -55.74 14.01
C PRO A 372 103.57 -56.43 13.29
N GLN A 373 104.12 -57.50 13.88
CA GLN A 373 105.13 -58.35 13.26
C GLN A 373 104.72 -58.93 11.89
N MET A 374 103.44 -59.26 11.64
CA MET A 374 102.99 -59.76 10.33
C MET A 374 102.88 -58.68 9.25
N LEU A 375 102.51 -57.44 9.60
CA LEU A 375 102.45 -56.34 8.63
C LEU A 375 103.82 -55.66 8.44
N LEU A 376 104.62 -55.55 9.50
CA LEU A 376 106.00 -55.04 9.43
C LEU A 376 106.96 -56.00 8.72
N SER A 377 106.66 -57.30 8.63
CA SER A 377 107.50 -58.27 7.89
C SER A 377 107.45 -58.13 6.35
N ARG A 378 106.63 -57.23 5.80
CA ARG A 378 106.60 -56.94 4.35
C ARG A 378 106.78 -55.47 3.95
N LEU A 379 106.86 -54.55 4.91
CA LEU A 379 107.10 -53.12 4.67
C LEU A 379 108.30 -52.63 5.49
N GLY A 380 109.49 -53.12 5.13
CA GLY A 380 110.75 -52.47 5.49
C GLY A 380 111.11 -51.36 4.50
N CYS A 381 111.90 -50.38 4.96
CA CYS A 381 112.29 -49.11 4.26
C CYS A 381 111.12 -48.12 4.08
N ILE A 382 111.23 -46.77 4.17
CA ILE A 382 112.28 -45.73 4.40
C ILE A 382 111.50 -44.41 4.69
N ASP A 383 111.93 -43.34 5.38
CA ASP A 383 112.90 -43.06 6.46
C ASP A 383 112.53 -41.67 7.07
N PRO A 384 112.64 -41.39 8.40
CA PRO A 384 111.87 -40.30 9.01
C PRO A 384 112.59 -38.93 9.03
N LYS A 385 112.85 -38.30 7.87
CA LYS A 385 113.54 -36.98 7.88
C LYS A 385 113.40 -36.01 6.68
N ALA A 386 112.24 -35.90 6.03
CA ALA A 386 111.97 -34.78 5.10
C ALA A 386 110.48 -34.41 5.00
N ALA A 387 110.20 -33.13 4.74
CA ALA A 387 108.89 -32.47 4.53
C ALA A 387 108.33 -31.58 5.67
N ALA A 388 109.19 -30.72 6.23
CA ALA A 388 108.74 -29.41 6.71
C ALA A 388 109.00 -28.36 5.60
N LEU A 389 108.14 -27.31 5.55
CA LEU A 389 108.21 -26.08 4.73
C LEU A 389 107.57 -26.11 3.31
N LEU A 390 107.04 -24.92 2.95
CA LEU A 390 106.37 -24.50 1.70
C LEU A 390 104.91 -25.00 1.53
N ALA A 391 103.90 -24.19 1.19
CA ALA A 391 103.72 -22.73 1.03
C ALA A 391 102.22 -22.41 1.31
N SER A 392 101.72 -21.23 1.72
CA SER A 392 102.07 -19.81 1.51
C SER A 392 101.60 -19.20 0.18
N SER A 393 100.29 -18.91 0.07
CA SER A 393 99.67 -17.83 -0.73
C SER A 393 98.19 -17.70 -0.31
N GLY A 394 97.49 -16.59 -0.45
CA GLY A 394 97.84 -15.25 -0.95
C GLY A 394 96.56 -14.46 -1.29
N THR A 395 96.30 -13.36 -0.57
CA THR A 395 95.16 -12.44 -0.73
C THR A 395 95.11 -11.79 -2.13
N PRO A 396 93.95 -11.27 -2.61
CA PRO A 396 93.69 -9.84 -2.33
C PRO A 396 92.22 -9.38 -2.20
N GLN A 397 92.15 -8.16 -1.70
CA GLN A 397 91.05 -7.21 -1.49
C GLN A 397 90.70 -6.44 -2.79
N GLY A 398 89.43 -6.02 -3.00
CA GLY A 398 89.15 -4.83 -3.82
C GLY A 398 87.89 -4.75 -4.72
N ASN A 399 86.91 -3.98 -4.24
CA ASN A 399 86.04 -3.04 -5.00
C ASN A 399 84.77 -3.48 -5.79
N PRO A 400 83.82 -2.53 -6.02
CA PRO A 400 82.42 -2.83 -6.31
C PRO A 400 81.89 -2.32 -7.68
N ALA A 401 80.59 -2.56 -7.90
CA ALA A 401 79.62 -1.89 -8.81
C ALA A 401 79.19 -2.66 -10.09
N ALA A 402 77.86 -2.61 -10.33
CA ALA A 402 77.10 -3.05 -11.52
C ALA A 402 77.14 -4.57 -11.86
N ASN A 403 76.04 -5.26 -12.23
CA ASN A 403 74.67 -4.82 -12.54
C ASN A 403 73.62 -5.93 -12.27
N SER A 404 72.38 -5.50 -12.00
CA SER A 404 71.10 -6.15 -12.34
C SER A 404 70.87 -7.64 -12.08
N THR A 405 70.16 -7.97 -10.98
CA THR A 405 68.71 -8.33 -11.04
C THR A 405 68.11 -8.44 -9.62
N ALA A 406 66.93 -7.84 -9.42
CA ALA A 406 66.12 -7.97 -8.21
C ALA A 406 64.96 -8.97 -8.49
N PRO A 407 64.27 -9.53 -7.47
CA PRO A 407 63.38 -8.74 -6.61
C PRO A 407 63.52 -9.02 -5.10
N ALA A 408 62.96 -8.12 -4.29
CA ALA A 408 62.96 -8.21 -2.83
C ALA A 408 61.82 -9.09 -2.30
N VAL A 409 62.14 -10.00 -1.37
CA VAL A 409 61.14 -10.59 -0.46
C VAL A 409 60.90 -9.59 0.67
N GLY A 410 59.99 -8.66 0.42
CA GLY A 410 59.52 -7.71 1.42
C GLY A 410 58.57 -8.38 2.42
N SER A 411 58.64 -7.94 3.68
CA SER A 411 57.62 -8.22 4.69
C SER A 411 56.24 -7.78 4.19
N SER A 412 55.31 -8.73 4.06
CA SER A 412 53.94 -8.45 3.63
C SER A 412 53.17 -7.72 4.73
N SER A 413 53.21 -6.40 4.69
CA SER A 413 52.25 -5.55 5.38
C SER A 413 50.83 -5.83 4.88
N LEU A 414 49.87 -5.75 5.81
CA LEU A 414 48.42 -5.79 5.54
C LEU A 414 48.02 -4.80 4.43
N PRO A 415 46.99 -5.11 3.61
CA PRO A 415 46.47 -4.17 2.63
C PRO A 415 45.70 -3.03 3.31
N PRO A 416 45.94 -1.75 2.96
CA PRO A 416 45.01 -0.67 3.25
C PRO A 416 43.81 -0.76 2.30
N CYS A 417 42.61 -0.51 2.84
CA CYS A 417 41.36 -0.52 2.07
C CYS A 417 41.35 0.52 0.93
N PRO A 418 40.60 0.29 -0.16
CA PRO A 418 40.32 1.35 -1.13
C PRO A 418 39.48 2.47 -0.47
N PRO A 419 39.68 3.74 -0.85
CA PRO A 419 38.84 4.83 -0.38
C PRO A 419 37.41 4.65 -0.91
N VAL A 420 36.46 4.61 0.02
CA VAL A 420 35.02 4.57 -0.27
C VAL A 420 34.62 5.80 -1.09
N PRO A 421 33.92 5.66 -2.24
CA PRO A 421 33.30 6.80 -2.90
C PRO A 421 32.24 7.39 -1.97
N GLY A 422 32.35 8.67 -1.65
CA GLY A 422 31.64 9.29 -0.55
C GLY A 422 30.12 9.16 -0.64
N ALA A 423 29.50 8.79 0.48
CA ALA A 423 28.09 9.10 0.69
C ALA A 423 27.88 10.62 0.59
N PRO A 424 26.80 11.10 -0.06
CA PRO A 424 26.51 12.52 -0.11
C PRO A 424 26.30 13.06 1.30
N GLY A 425 27.02 14.13 1.63
CA GLY A 425 26.94 14.78 2.93
C GLY A 425 25.52 15.27 3.20
N ARG A 426 24.97 14.84 4.33
CA ARG A 426 23.73 15.41 4.89
C ARG A 426 24.05 16.79 5.46
N GLU A 427 23.99 17.83 4.62
CA GLU A 427 24.22 19.20 5.08
C GLU A 427 23.18 19.61 6.12
N ALA A 428 23.66 19.96 7.32
CA ALA A 428 22.86 20.61 8.34
C ALA A 428 22.76 22.11 8.03
N ILE A 429 21.83 22.49 7.15
CA ILE A 429 21.50 23.90 6.92
C ILE A 429 20.77 24.44 8.16
N LYS A 430 21.42 25.35 8.89
CA LYS A 430 20.78 26.19 9.91
C LYS A 430 19.83 27.19 9.26
N PRO A 431 18.70 27.53 9.90
CA PRO A 431 17.74 28.48 9.35
C PRO A 431 18.20 29.94 9.52
N HIS A 432 18.36 30.65 8.41
CA HIS A 432 18.13 32.09 8.31
C HIS A 432 16.90 32.25 7.37
N ALA A 433 15.77 32.86 7.75
CA ALA A 433 15.51 34.14 8.40
C ALA A 433 15.75 35.36 7.48
N ALA A 434 14.63 36.03 7.17
CA ALA A 434 14.45 37.39 6.62
C ALA A 434 14.57 37.65 5.10
N HIS A 435 13.67 38.56 4.65
CA HIS A 435 13.38 39.11 3.30
C HIS A 435 12.36 38.31 2.47
N TYR A 436 11.07 38.65 2.40
CA TYR A 436 10.31 39.92 2.62
C TYR A 436 10.49 41.02 1.54
N ILE A 437 9.82 40.80 0.40
CA ILE A 437 9.17 41.79 -0.51
C ILE A 437 7.96 41.01 -1.08
N GLY A 438 6.68 41.33 -0.81
CA GLY A 438 5.86 42.42 -1.38
C GLY A 438 5.47 42.10 -2.84
N SER A 439 4.22 42.13 -3.34
CA SER A 439 2.87 42.58 -2.89
C SER A 439 1.87 42.26 -4.06
N PRO A 440 0.57 42.70 -4.12
CA PRO A 440 -0.49 42.90 -3.10
C PRO A 440 -1.92 42.43 -3.53
N ARG A 441 -2.93 42.62 -2.63
CA ARG A 441 -4.42 42.55 -2.84
C ARG A 441 -4.98 41.12 -2.97
N HIS A 442 -6.14 40.77 -2.40
CA HIS A 442 -7.33 41.57 -2.04
C HIS A 442 -7.60 41.75 -0.53
N ALA A 443 -8.46 42.72 -0.22
CA ALA A 443 -9.00 42.98 1.11
C ALA A 443 -10.47 42.53 1.18
N ASP A 444 -10.87 42.03 2.35
CA ASP A 444 -12.18 42.11 3.01
C ASP A 444 -12.01 41.40 4.39
N GLY A 445 -12.56 41.85 5.52
CA GLY A 445 -13.44 42.99 5.75
C GLY A 445 -14.39 42.77 6.93
N TRP A 446 -13.95 42.17 8.05
CA TRP A 446 -14.83 41.82 9.20
C TRP A 446 -14.36 42.46 10.53
N PRO A 447 -15.27 42.95 11.39
CA PRO A 447 -14.94 43.83 12.53
C PRO A 447 -14.73 43.10 13.88
N PRO A 448 -14.15 43.77 14.90
CA PRO A 448 -13.85 43.18 16.20
C PRO A 448 -14.88 43.49 17.30
N SER A 449 -15.03 42.57 18.26
CA SER A 449 -15.44 42.83 19.65
C SER A 449 -15.01 41.64 20.52
N ALA A 450 -14.04 41.83 21.42
CA ALA A 450 -14.22 42.19 22.83
C ALA A 450 -14.43 40.94 23.73
N ARG A 451 -13.42 40.47 24.47
CA ARG A 451 -12.84 41.01 25.73
C ARG A 451 -13.44 40.33 26.98
N GLY A 452 -12.72 39.32 27.46
CA GLY A 452 -12.88 38.62 28.75
C GLY A 452 -11.86 37.48 28.76
N GLY A 453 -10.79 37.54 29.56
CA GLY A 453 -10.82 37.10 30.95
C GLY A 453 -10.68 35.57 30.97
N GLY A 454 -9.52 34.96 31.24
CA GLY A 454 -8.46 35.35 32.17
C GLY A 454 -8.53 34.42 33.38
N SER A 455 -7.85 33.26 33.30
CA SER A 455 -7.62 32.36 34.42
C SER A 455 -6.46 31.42 34.12
N ASP A 456 -5.30 31.65 34.73
CA ASP A 456 -4.21 30.69 34.77
C ASP A 456 -4.52 29.57 35.77
N CYS A 457 -4.38 28.31 35.36
CA CYS A 457 -4.28 27.16 36.26
C CYS A 457 -3.32 26.13 35.65
N ALA A 458 -2.13 25.98 36.26
CA ALA A 458 -1.13 25.01 35.83
C ALA A 458 -1.19 23.72 36.67
N ALA A 459 -1.26 22.56 35.99
CA ALA A 459 -0.85 21.23 36.46
C ALA A 459 -0.77 20.32 35.22
N SER A 460 0.41 19.97 34.71
CA SER A 460 1.34 18.93 35.20
C SER A 460 0.77 17.50 35.19
N THR A 461 1.30 16.71 34.24
CA THR A 461 1.69 15.30 34.37
C THR A 461 0.69 14.26 34.91
N ALA A 462 0.31 13.29 34.07
CA ALA A 462 0.77 11.89 34.23
C ALA A 462 0.39 11.02 33.02
N VAL A 463 1.36 10.26 32.52
CA VAL A 463 1.14 9.08 31.66
C VAL A 463 1.02 7.86 32.58
N PRO A 464 0.16 6.88 32.25
CA PRO A 464 0.45 5.49 32.61
C PRO A 464 0.55 4.62 31.36
N ASP A 465 1.75 4.08 31.13
CA ASP A 465 1.95 2.91 30.28
C ASP A 465 1.28 1.69 30.92
N THR A 466 0.40 1.01 30.20
CA THR A 466 0.12 -0.40 30.46
C THR A 466 0.06 -1.18 29.15
N CYS A 467 1.20 -1.77 28.77
CA CYS A 467 1.23 -2.82 27.76
C CYS A 467 0.38 -4.01 28.24
N SER A 468 -0.63 -4.40 27.47
CA SER A 468 -1.28 -5.71 27.62
C SER A 468 -1.13 -6.49 26.33
N TYR A 469 -0.16 -7.40 26.32
CA TYR A 469 0.22 -8.22 25.18
C TYR A 469 -0.73 -9.41 25.08
N ALA A 470 -1.70 -9.36 24.17
CA ALA A 470 -2.61 -10.48 23.87
C ALA A 470 -2.28 -11.07 22.49
N ALA A 471 -1.99 -12.37 22.47
CA ALA A 471 -1.45 -13.05 21.31
C ALA A 471 -2.50 -13.29 20.21
N TRP A 472 -2.18 -12.89 18.98
CA TRP A 472 -2.94 -13.29 17.79
C TRP A 472 -2.49 -14.68 17.32
N GLY A 473 -3.14 -15.71 17.85
CA GLY A 473 -2.97 -17.09 17.41
C GLY A 473 -3.63 -17.34 16.05
N VAL A 474 -2.83 -17.67 15.04
CA VAL A 474 -3.31 -18.17 13.75
C VAL A 474 -3.83 -19.60 13.92
N ALA A 475 -5.05 -19.87 13.43
CA ALA A 475 -5.58 -21.22 13.26
C ALA A 475 -6.41 -21.31 11.97
N HIS A 476 -6.33 -22.45 11.29
CA HIS A 476 -6.71 -22.60 9.88
C HIS A 476 -8.21 -22.77 9.62
N SER A 477 -8.62 -22.36 8.42
CA SER A 477 -9.88 -22.73 7.78
C SER A 477 -10.08 -24.25 7.71
N ALA A 478 -11.28 -24.71 8.06
CA ALA A 478 -11.84 -25.95 7.56
C ALA A 478 -13.28 -25.67 7.09
N ALA A 479 -13.54 -25.80 5.80
CA ALA A 479 -14.88 -25.74 5.23
C ALA A 479 -15.51 -27.14 5.17
N SER A 480 -16.84 -27.23 5.24
CA SER A 480 -17.71 -27.97 4.30
C SER A 480 -19.10 -28.29 4.92
N ALA A 481 -19.96 -28.91 4.11
CA ALA A 481 -21.29 -29.47 4.42
C ALA A 481 -22.48 -28.49 4.49
N ARG A 482 -22.90 -28.07 3.29
CA ARG A 482 -24.21 -27.50 2.96
C ARG A 482 -25.39 -28.48 3.15
N THR A 483 -26.53 -27.90 3.54
CA THR A 483 -27.92 -28.12 3.04
C THR A 483 -28.60 -29.49 3.12
N SER A 484 -29.76 -29.49 3.79
CA SER A 484 -30.86 -30.44 3.59
C SER A 484 -31.93 -29.87 2.64
N SER A 485 -32.28 -30.65 1.60
CA SER A 485 -33.51 -30.57 0.81
C SER A 485 -34.76 -30.99 1.65
N PRO A 486 -36.04 -30.96 1.18
CA PRO A 486 -36.49 -31.05 -0.23
C PRO A 486 -37.66 -30.15 -0.70
N GLU A 487 -38.00 -30.35 -1.97
CA GLU A 487 -39.21 -29.91 -2.69
C GLU A 487 -40.54 -30.27 -2.00
N GLN A 488 -41.61 -29.48 -2.24
CA GLN A 488 -42.76 -29.88 -3.09
C GLN A 488 -43.89 -28.81 -3.11
N SER A 489 -44.38 -28.50 -4.31
CA SER A 489 -45.65 -27.78 -4.59
C SER A 489 -46.85 -28.77 -4.61
N PRO A 490 -48.12 -28.40 -4.91
CA PRO A 490 -48.77 -27.08 -5.04
C PRO A 490 -50.16 -26.97 -4.33
N ALA A 491 -50.80 -25.80 -4.46
CA ALA A 491 -52.26 -25.55 -4.50
C ALA A 491 -53.17 -25.81 -3.27
N ALA A 492 -53.79 -24.74 -2.74
CA ALA A 492 -55.12 -24.79 -2.11
C ALA A 492 -55.87 -23.44 -2.17
N LEU A 493 -57.18 -23.54 -2.41
CA LEU A 493 -58.16 -22.48 -2.66
C LEU A 493 -58.60 -21.67 -1.42
N ARG A 494 -58.84 -20.35 -1.62
CA ARG A 494 -59.89 -19.51 -0.96
C ARG A 494 -59.81 -19.28 0.59
N PRO A 495 -60.61 -18.34 1.17
CA PRO A 495 -61.14 -17.07 0.64
C PRO A 495 -60.90 -15.84 1.58
N SER A 496 -61.29 -14.66 1.10
CA SER A 496 -61.37 -13.37 1.81
C SER A 496 -62.13 -13.37 3.16
N PRO A 497 -61.72 -12.52 4.12
CA PRO A 497 -62.62 -11.89 5.09
C PRO A 497 -63.01 -10.46 4.69
N ARG A 498 -64.28 -10.12 4.97
CA ARG A 498 -64.93 -8.84 4.75
C ARG A 498 -64.36 -7.73 5.65
N GLY A 499 -64.14 -6.53 5.08
CA GLY A 499 -64.15 -5.27 5.83
C GLY A 499 -65.33 -4.41 5.36
N PHE A 500 -66.29 -4.12 6.23
CA PHE A 500 -67.43 -3.24 5.93
C PHE A 500 -67.06 -1.76 6.13
N PRO A 501 -67.54 -0.83 5.30
CA PRO A 501 -67.42 0.60 5.54
C PRO A 501 -68.57 1.11 6.44
N PRO A 502 -68.34 2.11 7.32
CA PRO A 502 -69.42 2.81 7.98
C PRO A 502 -70.10 3.77 7.00
N ARG A 503 -71.34 3.42 6.61
CA ARG A 503 -72.25 4.31 5.89
C ARG A 503 -73.13 5.04 6.92
N SER A 504 -73.03 6.36 7.01
CA SER A 504 -74.07 7.19 7.67
C SER A 504 -74.67 8.18 6.67
N TYR A 505 -75.97 8.40 6.80
CA TYR A 505 -76.79 9.11 5.82
C TYR A 505 -76.94 10.59 6.18
N GLY A 506 -77.03 11.45 5.17
CA GLY A 506 -77.42 12.85 5.28
C GLY A 506 -77.94 13.36 3.94
N VAL A 507 -79.26 13.45 3.78
CA VAL A 507 -79.92 13.80 2.52
C VAL A 507 -80.26 15.29 2.48
N GLY A 508 -79.45 16.06 1.74
CA GLY A 508 -79.79 17.21 0.87
C GLY A 508 -80.64 18.39 1.42
N PRO A 509 -81.05 19.34 0.54
CA PRO A 509 -80.45 19.75 -0.74
C PRO A 509 -80.21 21.30 -0.80
N THR A 510 -79.96 21.84 -2.01
CA THR A 510 -80.28 23.22 -2.47
C THR A 510 -79.17 24.31 -2.53
N ALA A 511 -79.06 24.91 -3.73
CA ALA A 511 -78.66 26.29 -4.10
C ALA A 511 -77.30 26.92 -3.71
N MET A 512 -76.46 27.10 -4.74
CA MET A 512 -76.08 28.39 -5.36
C MET A 512 -76.12 29.71 -4.55
N ARG A 513 -75.02 30.47 -4.71
CA ARG A 513 -74.63 31.83 -4.19
C ARG A 513 -73.64 31.76 -3.02
N GLY A 514 -72.61 32.62 -2.95
CA GLY A 514 -72.18 33.64 -3.91
C GLY A 514 -71.49 34.82 -3.21
N ASP A 515 -70.27 35.11 -3.68
CA ASP A 515 -69.53 36.38 -3.66
C ASP A 515 -69.07 37.04 -2.33
N GLU A 516 -68.10 37.95 -2.52
CA GLU A 516 -67.48 38.97 -1.63
C GLU A 516 -66.30 38.49 -0.76
N HIS A 517 -65.02 38.89 -0.94
CA HIS A 517 -64.36 40.23 -1.01
C HIS A 517 -64.35 40.99 0.34
N HIS A 518 -63.31 41.70 0.84
CA HIS A 518 -62.01 42.26 0.36
C HIS A 518 -60.97 42.27 1.54
N ALA A 519 -59.65 42.09 1.39
CA ALA A 519 -58.55 42.97 0.90
C ALA A 519 -57.90 43.96 1.93
N TRP A 520 -56.66 44.40 1.63
CA TRP A 520 -55.71 45.27 2.41
C TRP A 520 -54.91 44.57 3.53
N ALA A 521 -53.61 44.81 3.79
CA ALA A 521 -52.51 45.56 3.12
C ALA A 521 -51.17 44.84 3.50
N GLY A 522 -50.00 45.00 2.87
CA GLY A 522 -49.50 46.06 2.00
C GLY A 522 -48.27 46.74 2.63
N MET A 523 -47.15 46.02 2.76
CA MET A 523 -45.90 46.56 3.34
C MET A 523 -44.66 45.92 2.68
N MET A 524 -43.97 46.70 1.82
CA MET A 524 -42.61 46.42 1.36
C MET A 524 -41.77 47.69 1.55
N GLU A 525 -40.67 47.56 2.28
CA GLU A 525 -39.66 48.61 2.40
C GLU A 525 -38.68 48.52 1.24
N HIS A 526 -38.62 49.57 0.41
CA HIS A 526 -37.54 49.77 -0.54
C HIS A 526 -36.54 50.80 0.01
N HIS A 527 -35.37 50.33 0.44
CA HIS A 527 -34.22 51.22 0.59
C HIS A 527 -33.63 51.54 -0.78
N GLY A 528 -33.70 52.82 -1.18
CA GLY A 528 -32.99 53.32 -2.35
C GLY A 528 -31.53 53.65 -2.05
N ALA A 529 -30.64 53.32 -2.99
CA ALA A 529 -29.31 53.89 -3.09
C ALA A 529 -29.12 54.43 -4.52
N ALA A 530 -28.71 55.69 -4.64
CA ALA A 530 -28.59 56.39 -5.92
C ALA A 530 -27.28 56.06 -6.64
N GLY A 531 -27.31 56.06 -7.98
CA GLY A 531 -26.13 55.87 -8.83
C GLY A 531 -26.44 56.20 -10.27
N GLY A 532 -26.51 57.50 -10.61
CA GLY A 532 -26.87 57.95 -11.94
C GLY A 532 -25.75 57.73 -12.97
N GLY A 533 -26.13 57.28 -14.18
CA GLY A 533 -25.25 57.17 -15.34
C GLY A 533 -25.98 57.57 -16.62
N MET A 534 -25.83 58.83 -17.05
CA MET A 534 -26.21 59.24 -18.40
C MET A 534 -25.29 58.59 -19.43
N ALA A 535 -25.82 58.08 -20.54
CA ALA A 535 -25.76 58.80 -21.83
C ALA A 535 -26.20 57.94 -23.04
N GLN A 536 -27.12 58.52 -23.82
CA GLN A 536 -27.12 58.57 -25.29
C GLN A 536 -26.99 57.26 -26.10
N THR A 537 -28.12 56.82 -26.65
CA THR A 537 -28.18 56.31 -28.03
C THR A 537 -28.05 57.49 -29.02
N PRO A 538 -27.70 57.24 -30.29
CA PRO A 538 -28.74 56.90 -31.27
C PRO A 538 -28.38 55.77 -32.24
N TRP A 539 -29.44 55.23 -32.85
CA TRP A 539 -29.47 54.31 -34.00
C TRP A 539 -29.06 55.01 -35.33
N PRO A 540 -28.82 54.30 -36.45
CA PRO A 540 -29.14 52.89 -36.74
C PRO A 540 -27.95 51.92 -36.86
#